data_AF-A0A2E3A826-F1
#
_entry.id   AF-A0A2E3A826-F1
#
_cell.length_a   1.000
_cell.length_b   1.000
_cell.length_c   1.000
_cell.angle_alpha   90.00
_cell.angle_beta   90.00
_cell.angle_gamma   90.00
#
_symmetry.space_group_name_H-M   'P 1'
#
loop_
_entity.id
_entity.type
_entity.pdbx_description
1 polymer ?
#
loop_
_entity_poly.entity_id
_entity_poly.type
_entity_poly.pdbx_seq_one_letter_code
_entity_poly.pdbx_strand_id
1 'polypeptide(L)'
;MKFSLKFAVIVLSLAVVYLPAAGSLLAQDGTADASKPAPEPEFRSEKYKESYDKGKKEFGAGEYKDASKSFKKALSGARTKEDKAQVNKWILGCKGSSVLKKIEQYKKRNLWNEAYDQLLIAIQRYGETPISGPLMELFTDL
;
A
#
# COMPACT_ATOMS: atom_id res chain seq x y z
N MET A 1 -12.96 -25.14 28.48
CA MET A 1 -12.63 -24.56 27.15
C MET A 1 -11.16 -24.82 26.88
N LYS A 2 -10.83 -25.69 25.92
CA LYS A 2 -9.43 -26.01 25.57
C LYS A 2 -8.98 -25.02 24.50
N PHE A 3 -8.35 -23.93 24.94
CA PHE A 3 -7.70 -22.99 24.04
C PHE A 3 -6.51 -23.69 23.36
N SER A 4 -6.61 -23.85 22.05
CA SER A 4 -5.57 -24.42 21.21
C SER A 4 -4.32 -23.54 21.28
N LEU A 5 -3.20 -24.16 21.65
CA LEU A 5 -1.86 -23.58 21.85
C LEU A 5 -1.33 -22.79 20.64
N LYS A 6 -2.00 -22.86 19.49
CA LYS A 6 -1.66 -22.13 18.26
C LYS A 6 -1.99 -20.63 18.32
N PHE A 7 -2.93 -20.21 19.17
CA PHE A 7 -3.26 -18.79 19.34
C PHE A 7 -2.22 -18.01 20.17
N ALA A 8 -1.51 -18.67 21.08
CA ALA A 8 -0.51 -18.02 21.93
C ALA A 8 0.79 -17.69 21.18
N VAL A 9 1.12 -18.44 20.12
CA VAL A 9 2.37 -18.23 19.36
C VAL A 9 2.30 -17.00 18.45
N ILE A 10 1.11 -16.64 17.95
CA ILE A 10 0.97 -15.47 17.07
C ILE A 10 1.11 -14.15 17.85
N VAL A 11 0.64 -14.11 19.09
CA VAL A 11 0.75 -12.90 19.94
C VAL A 11 2.18 -12.71 20.45
N LEU A 12 2.96 -13.79 20.64
CA LEU A 12 4.35 -13.68 21.09
C LEU A 12 5.33 -13.23 19.99
N SER A 13 5.00 -13.43 18.71
CA SER A 13 5.84 -12.97 17.59
C SER A 13 5.77 -11.44 17.38
N LEU A 14 4.77 -10.76 17.93
CA LEU A 14 4.68 -9.30 17.86
C LEU A 14 5.49 -8.58 18.95
N ALA A 15 5.96 -9.28 19.97
CA ALA A 15 6.65 -8.66 21.11
C ALA A 15 8.18 -8.58 20.96
N VAL A 16 8.77 -9.18 19.92
CA VAL A 16 10.23 -9.11 19.69
C VAL A 16 10.68 -7.76 19.09
N VAL A 17 9.74 -6.90 18.68
CA VAL A 17 10.09 -5.61 18.04
C VAL A 17 10.41 -4.50 19.06
N TYR A 18 10.28 -4.75 20.37
CA TYR A 18 10.48 -3.72 21.39
C TYR A 18 11.30 -4.20 22.59
N LEU A 19 12.58 -4.51 22.37
CA LEU A 19 13.57 -4.49 23.46
C LEU A 19 14.93 -4.00 22.92
N PRO A 20 15.53 -2.93 23.47
CA PRO A 20 16.86 -2.50 23.09
C PRO A 20 17.87 -3.34 23.88
N ALA A 21 18.39 -4.42 23.27
CA ALA A 21 19.55 -5.10 23.80
C ALA A 21 20.81 -4.43 23.26
N ALA A 22 21.47 -3.66 24.11
CA ALA A 22 22.84 -3.22 23.91
C ALA A 22 23.75 -4.43 23.66
N GLY A 23 24.43 -4.44 22.51
CA GLY A 23 25.32 -5.52 22.08
C GLY A 23 25.98 -5.18 20.75
N SER A 24 27.11 -4.48 20.86
CA SER A 24 28.00 -3.90 19.84
C SER A 24 28.31 -4.65 18.53
N LEU A 25 28.65 -3.81 17.52
CA LEU A 25 29.59 -4.00 16.39
C LEU A 25 29.10 -4.74 15.13
N LEU A 26 28.58 -3.99 14.14
CA LEU A 26 29.36 -3.52 12.99
C LEU A 26 28.47 -2.75 12.00
N ALA A 27 28.90 -1.53 11.70
CA ALA A 27 28.73 -0.79 10.45
C ALA A 27 27.54 -1.14 9.53
N GLN A 28 26.49 -0.33 9.58
CA GLN A 28 25.95 0.28 8.37
C GLN A 28 25.14 1.53 8.75
N ASP A 29 25.75 2.68 8.47
CA ASP A 29 25.11 3.99 8.46
C ASP A 29 23.84 3.93 7.60
N GLY A 30 22.74 4.43 8.16
CA GLY A 30 21.46 4.54 7.46
C GLY A 30 20.27 4.07 8.28
N THR A 31 20.13 4.54 9.52
CA THR A 31 18.83 4.59 10.18
C THR A 31 17.90 5.47 9.35
N ALA A 32 17.19 4.84 8.40
CA ALA A 32 16.01 5.40 7.79
C ALA A 32 14.98 5.55 8.90
N ASP A 33 14.87 6.76 9.41
CA ASP A 33 13.80 7.22 10.30
C ASP A 33 12.46 6.88 9.64
N ALA A 34 11.84 5.76 10.05
CA ALA A 34 10.58 5.25 9.51
C ALA A 34 9.38 6.18 9.81
N SER A 35 9.61 7.29 10.53
CA SER A 35 8.63 8.34 10.80
C SER A 35 8.66 9.50 9.80
N LYS A 36 9.64 9.58 8.89
CA LYS A 36 9.60 10.58 7.81
C LYS A 36 8.78 10.07 6.63
N PRO A 37 7.76 10.83 6.17
CA PRO A 37 7.09 10.50 4.92
C PRO A 37 8.15 10.42 3.83
N ALA A 38 8.08 9.36 3.01
CA ALA A 38 9.00 9.21 1.88
C ALA A 38 9.00 10.52 1.07
N PRO A 39 10.18 11.04 0.70
CA PRO A 39 10.28 12.30 -0.03
C PRO A 39 9.40 12.23 -1.29
N GLU A 40 8.66 13.30 -1.59
CA GLU A 40 7.85 13.34 -2.82
C GLU A 40 8.73 13.17 -4.06
N PRO A 41 8.23 12.50 -5.10
CA PRO A 41 9.04 12.23 -6.28
C PRO A 41 9.39 13.52 -7.02
N GLU A 42 10.62 13.62 -7.49
CA GLU A 42 11.05 14.74 -8.33
C GLU A 42 10.77 14.51 -9.81
N PHE A 43 10.39 15.60 -10.49
CA PHE A 43 10.04 15.60 -11.91
C PHE A 43 10.93 16.55 -12.71
N ARG A 44 11.15 16.20 -13.97
CA ARG A 44 11.95 16.99 -14.93
C ARG A 44 11.29 18.30 -15.32
N SER A 45 9.97 18.40 -15.18
CA SER A 45 9.22 19.62 -15.48
C SER A 45 7.89 19.66 -14.72
N GLU A 46 7.32 20.85 -14.62
CA GLU A 46 6.06 21.11 -13.91
C GLU A 46 4.88 20.33 -14.50
N LYS A 47 4.81 20.18 -15.83
CA LYS A 47 3.80 19.36 -16.52
C LYS A 47 3.66 17.92 -15.99
N TYR A 48 4.78 17.31 -15.57
CA TYR A 48 4.77 15.95 -15.04
C TYR A 48 4.37 15.92 -13.58
N LYS A 49 4.76 16.94 -12.80
CA LYS A 49 4.28 17.15 -11.43
C LYS A 49 2.78 17.38 -11.39
N GLU A 50 2.25 18.24 -12.26
CA GLU A 50 0.80 18.44 -12.42
C GLU A 50 0.06 17.14 -12.75
N SER A 51 0.67 16.28 -13.58
CA SER A 51 0.09 14.98 -13.92
C SER A 51 0.10 14.03 -12.71
N TYR A 52 1.13 14.10 -11.86
CA TYR A 52 1.19 13.34 -10.61
C TYR A 52 0.13 13.82 -9.60
N ASP A 53 0.00 15.13 -9.41
CA ASP A 53 -1.00 15.72 -8.50
C ASP A 53 -2.43 15.46 -8.99
N LYS A 54 -2.66 15.54 -10.30
CA LYS A 54 -3.92 15.12 -10.92
C LYS A 54 -4.21 13.65 -10.64
N GLY A 55 -3.22 12.77 -10.80
CA GLY A 55 -3.35 11.35 -10.49
C GLY A 55 -3.71 11.10 -9.03
N LYS A 56 -3.11 11.82 -8.07
CA LYS A 56 -3.46 11.73 -6.64
C LYS A 56 -4.93 12.13 -6.39
N LYS A 57 -5.40 13.20 -7.02
CA LYS A 57 -6.81 13.66 -6.92
C LYS A 57 -7.79 12.64 -7.49
N GLU A 58 -7.53 12.16 -8.71
CA GLU A 58 -8.35 11.11 -9.36
C GLU A 58 -8.37 9.82 -8.54
N PHE A 59 -7.24 9.46 -7.93
CA PHE A 59 -7.15 8.30 -7.04
C PHE A 59 -8.03 8.45 -5.81
N GLY A 60 -7.96 9.61 -5.13
CA GLY A 60 -8.80 9.91 -3.96
C GLY A 60 -10.30 9.97 -4.28
N ALA A 61 -10.66 10.33 -5.52
CA ALA A 61 -12.04 10.28 -6.01
C ALA A 61 -12.51 8.87 -6.42
N GLY A 62 -11.66 7.85 -6.33
CA GLY A 62 -11.97 6.48 -6.77
C GLY A 62 -11.91 6.28 -8.29
N GLU A 63 -11.44 7.26 -9.05
CA GLU A 63 -11.27 7.23 -10.51
C GLU A 63 -9.97 6.53 -10.92
N TYR A 64 -9.75 5.32 -10.40
CA TYR A 64 -8.46 4.62 -10.50
C TYR A 64 -7.93 4.40 -11.93
N LYS A 65 -8.83 4.28 -12.91
CA LYS A 65 -8.47 4.11 -14.32
C LYS A 65 -7.85 5.38 -14.91
N ASP A 66 -8.41 6.54 -14.58
CA ASP A 66 -7.91 7.82 -15.05
C ASP A 66 -6.67 8.24 -14.25
N ALA A 67 -6.67 8.00 -12.93
CA ALA A 67 -5.50 8.13 -12.07
C ALA A 67 -4.29 7.35 -12.64
N SER A 68 -4.51 6.10 -13.10
CA SER A 68 -3.43 5.29 -13.71
C SER A 68 -2.85 5.94 -14.97
N LYS A 69 -3.66 6.59 -15.80
CA LYS A 69 -3.16 7.31 -17.00
C LYS A 69 -2.33 8.52 -16.59
N SER A 70 -2.83 9.30 -15.63
CA SER A 70 -2.14 10.47 -15.07
C SER A 70 -0.80 10.10 -14.46
N PHE A 71 -0.73 9.01 -13.68
CA PHE A 71 0.53 8.51 -13.13
C PHE A 71 1.49 7.95 -14.18
N LYS A 72 1.00 7.26 -15.22
CA LYS A 72 1.86 6.84 -16.35
C LYS A 72 2.50 8.03 -17.06
N LYS A 73 1.77 9.15 -17.19
CA LYS A 73 2.31 10.40 -17.73
C LYS A 73 3.33 11.02 -16.77
N ALA A 74 3.08 11.02 -15.46
CA ALA A 74 4.07 11.47 -14.48
C ALA A 74 5.35 10.62 -14.49
N LEU A 75 5.22 9.30 -14.66
CA LEU A 75 6.33 8.34 -14.67
C LEU A 75 7.36 8.64 -15.75
N SER A 76 6.94 9.12 -16.93
CA SER A 76 7.88 9.48 -18.01
C SER A 76 8.72 10.71 -17.70
N GLY A 77 8.26 11.55 -16.77
CA GLY A 77 8.95 12.74 -16.29
C GLY A 77 9.72 12.58 -14.98
N ALA A 78 9.62 11.43 -14.31
CA ALA A 78 10.33 11.17 -13.06
C ALA A 78 11.85 11.16 -13.28
N ARG A 79 12.60 11.79 -12.38
CA ARG A 79 14.04 12.04 -12.55
C ARG A 79 14.87 10.79 -12.28
N THR A 80 14.74 10.23 -11.09
CA THR A 80 15.57 9.13 -10.58
C THR A 80 14.86 7.77 -10.70
N LYS A 81 15.56 6.69 -10.37
CA LYS A 81 14.96 5.36 -10.31
C LYS A 81 14.01 5.25 -9.12
N GLU A 82 14.34 5.95 -8.04
CA GLU A 82 13.60 6.04 -6.80
C GLU A 82 12.28 6.78 -7.01
N ASP A 83 12.30 7.93 -7.70
CA ASP A 83 11.07 8.67 -8.08
C ASP A 83 10.15 7.79 -8.94
N LYS A 84 10.73 7.10 -9.92
CA LYS A 84 9.98 6.16 -10.77
C LYS A 84 9.37 5.02 -9.97
N ALA A 85 10.10 4.48 -9.00
CA ALA A 85 9.60 3.42 -8.13
C ALA A 85 8.41 3.92 -7.29
N GLN A 86 8.48 5.14 -6.76
CA GLN A 86 7.35 5.75 -6.04
C GLN A 86 6.12 5.93 -6.95
N VAL A 87 6.27 6.51 -8.14
CA VAL A 87 5.16 6.65 -9.10
C VAL A 87 4.61 5.28 -9.52
N ASN A 88 5.46 4.27 -9.67
CA ASN A 88 5.03 2.91 -9.97
C ASN A 88 4.19 2.28 -8.84
N LYS A 89 4.45 2.60 -7.56
CA LYS A 89 3.58 2.16 -6.46
C LYS A 89 2.14 2.66 -6.62
N TRP A 90 1.97 3.91 -7.06
CA TRP A 90 0.64 4.46 -7.37
C TRP A 90 -0.02 3.72 -8.54
N ILE A 91 0.71 3.46 -9.62
CA ILE A 91 0.20 2.71 -10.77
C ILE A 91 -0.22 1.29 -10.36
N LEU A 92 0.57 0.65 -9.50
CA LEU A 92 0.25 -0.67 -8.96
C LEU A 92 -1.00 -0.63 -8.07
N GLY A 93 -1.14 0.39 -7.21
CA GLY A 93 -2.34 0.64 -6.42
C GLY A 93 -3.59 0.80 -7.31
N CYS A 94 -3.50 1.55 -8.40
CA CYS A 94 -4.59 1.66 -9.38
C CYS A 94 -5.01 0.31 -9.97
N LYS A 95 -4.09 -0.64 -10.18
CA LYS A 95 -4.44 -2.00 -10.66
C LYS A 95 -5.22 -2.79 -9.61
N GLY A 96 -4.90 -2.58 -8.33
CA GLY A 96 -5.60 -3.18 -7.18
C GLY A 96 -7.09 -2.81 -7.11
N SER A 97 -7.49 -1.67 -7.69
CA SER A 97 -8.90 -1.23 -7.72
C SER A 97 -9.88 -2.23 -8.32
N SER A 98 -9.45 -3.08 -9.25
CA SER A 98 -10.29 -4.13 -9.84
C SER A 98 -10.71 -5.17 -8.81
N VAL A 99 -9.80 -5.49 -7.89
CA VAL A 99 -10.04 -6.43 -6.78
C VAL A 99 -10.94 -5.78 -5.74
N LEU A 100 -10.71 -4.49 -5.44
CA LEU A 100 -11.56 -3.72 -4.53
C LEU A 100 -13.03 -3.75 -4.96
N LYS A 101 -13.31 -3.45 -6.23
CA LYS A 101 -14.68 -3.55 -6.80
C LYS A 101 -15.26 -4.96 -6.72
N LYS A 102 -14.43 -5.99 -6.88
CA LYS A 102 -14.85 -7.38 -6.79
C LYS A 102 -15.24 -7.78 -5.36
N ILE A 103 -14.47 -7.33 -4.37
CA ILE A 103 -14.76 -7.53 -2.93
C ILE A 103 -16.09 -6.87 -2.58
N GLU A 104 -16.31 -5.62 -2.98
CA GLU A 104 -17.58 -4.93 -2.78
C GLU A 104 -18.76 -5.67 -3.44
N GLN A 105 -18.57 -6.23 -4.63
CA GLN A 105 -19.60 -7.04 -5.29
C GLN A 105 -19.92 -8.32 -4.51
N TYR A 106 -18.92 -8.98 -3.91
CA TYR A 106 -19.15 -10.13 -3.04
C TYR A 106 -19.92 -9.74 -1.78
N LYS A 107 -19.58 -8.61 -1.13
CA LYS A 107 -20.34 -8.06 0.00
C LYS A 107 -21.80 -7.82 -0.36
N LYS A 108 -22.08 -7.19 -1.50
CA LYS A 108 -23.45 -6.94 -2.01
C LYS A 108 -24.24 -8.23 -2.26
N ARG A 109 -23.57 -9.36 -2.47
CA ARG A 109 -24.16 -10.68 -2.68
C ARG A 109 -24.18 -11.55 -1.42
N ASN A 110 -23.76 -11.02 -0.27
CA ASN A 110 -23.59 -11.76 0.99
C ASN A 110 -22.60 -12.94 0.91
N LEU A 111 -21.63 -12.87 0.00
CA LEU A 111 -20.56 -13.85 -0.17
C LEU A 111 -19.35 -13.43 0.68
N TRP A 112 -19.52 -13.52 1.99
CA TRP A 112 -18.59 -12.94 2.97
C TRP A 112 -17.22 -13.64 2.98
N ASN A 113 -17.19 -14.96 2.87
CA ASN A 113 -15.95 -15.74 2.84
C ASN A 113 -15.14 -15.40 1.58
N GLU A 114 -15.79 -15.31 0.42
CA GLU A 114 -15.15 -14.96 -0.85
C GLU A 114 -14.64 -13.52 -0.85
N ALA A 115 -15.40 -12.59 -0.24
CA ALA A 115 -14.97 -11.22 -0.03
C ALA A 115 -13.69 -11.17 0.82
N TYR A 116 -13.66 -11.92 1.93
CA TYR A 116 -12.53 -11.99 2.84
C TYR A 116 -11.29 -12.62 2.18
N ASP A 117 -11.45 -13.75 1.49
CA ASP A 117 -10.34 -14.42 0.78
C ASP A 117 -9.71 -13.52 -0.28
N GLN A 118 -10.53 -12.83 -1.08
CA GLN A 118 -10.00 -11.88 -2.06
C GLN A 118 -9.32 -10.68 -1.41
N LEU A 119 -9.81 -10.23 -0.25
CA LEU A 119 -9.22 -9.13 0.48
C LEU A 119 -7.82 -9.48 1.01
N LEU A 120 -7.64 -10.68 1.56
CA LEU A 120 -6.31 -11.14 2.00
C LEU A 120 -5.32 -11.18 0.84
N ILE A 121 -5.73 -11.71 -0.31
CA ILE A 121 -4.92 -11.73 -1.55
C ILE A 121 -4.59 -10.28 -1.98
N ALA A 122 -5.56 -9.36 -1.89
CA ALA A 122 -5.36 -7.97 -2.25
C ALA A 122 -4.35 -7.27 -1.32
N ILE A 123 -4.45 -7.48 0.00
CA ILE A 123 -3.52 -6.93 0.99
C ILE A 123 -2.11 -7.48 0.76
N GLN A 124 -1.96 -8.79 0.51
CA GLN A 124 -0.66 -9.37 0.22
C GLN A 124 0.00 -8.77 -1.03
N ARG A 125 -0.80 -8.46 -2.06
CA ARG A 125 -0.28 -7.98 -3.35
C ARG A 125 -0.12 -6.46 -3.44
N TYR A 126 -0.96 -5.72 -2.74
CA TYR A 126 -1.09 -4.27 -2.88
C TYR A 126 -0.98 -3.51 -1.55
N GLY A 127 -0.73 -4.19 -0.44
CA GLY A 127 -0.65 -3.61 0.90
C GLY A 127 0.46 -2.56 1.08
N GLU A 128 1.51 -2.61 0.27
CA GLU A 128 2.56 -1.58 0.25
C GLU A 128 2.29 -0.42 -0.73
N THR A 129 1.08 -0.35 -1.28
CA THR A 129 0.66 0.70 -2.21
C THR A 129 -0.42 1.59 -1.59
N PRO A 130 -0.71 2.75 -2.18
CA PRO A 130 -1.75 3.66 -1.67
C PRO A 130 -3.18 3.08 -1.65
N ILE A 131 -3.46 1.97 -2.36
CA ILE A 131 -4.76 1.30 -2.28
C ILE A 131 -4.95 0.53 -0.96
N SER A 132 -3.90 0.39 -0.15
CA SER A 132 -3.95 -0.28 1.15
C SER A 132 -4.95 0.36 2.11
N GLY A 133 -5.05 1.69 2.15
CA GLY A 133 -6.06 2.39 2.96
C GLY A 133 -7.48 1.91 2.65
N PRO A 134 -7.97 2.06 1.40
CA PRO A 134 -9.27 1.53 0.99
C PRO A 134 -9.45 0.03 1.22
N LEU A 135 -8.40 -0.79 1.08
CA LEU A 135 -8.48 -2.22 1.40
C LEU A 135 -8.66 -2.48 2.91
N MET A 136 -7.98 -1.73 3.77
CA MET A 136 -8.09 -1.85 5.21
C MET A 136 -9.44 -1.35 5.73
N GLU A 137 -10.04 -0.32 5.12
CA GLU A 137 -11.41 0.09 5.41
C GLU A 137 -12.41 -1.04 5.12
N LEU A 138 -12.23 -1.75 4.00
CA LEU A 138 -13.05 -2.93 3.71
C LEU A 138 -12.81 -4.08 4.70
N PHE A 139 -11.60 -4.19 5.26
CA PHE A 139 -11.27 -5.20 6.26
C PHE A 139 -11.99 -4.95 7.59
N THR A 140 -12.13 -3.69 8.01
CA THR A 140 -12.87 -3.35 9.24
C THR A 140 -14.38 -3.52 9.10
N ASP A 141 -14.89 -3.46 7.86
CA ASP A 141 -16.32 -3.58 7.54
C ASP A 141 -16.76 -5.02 7.19
N LEU A 142 -15.88 -6.02 7.32
CA LEU A 142 -16.15 -7.44 7.08
C LEU A 142 -16.14 -8.21 8.40
#